data_AF-A0A952L718-F1
#
_entry.id   AF-A0A952L718-F1
#
_cell.length_a   1.000
_cell.length_b   1.000
_cell.length_c   1.000
_cell.angle_alpha   90.00
_cell.angle_beta   90.00
_cell.angle_gamma   90.00
#
_symmetry.space_group_name_H-M   'P 1'
#
loop_
_entity.id
_entity.type
_entity.pdbx_description
1 polymer ?
#
loop_
_entity_poly.entity_id
_entity_poly.type
_entity_poly.pdbx_seq_one_letter_code
_entity_poly.pdbx_strand_id
1 'polypeptide(L)'
;LIDQDKCRGWRMCVSGCPYKKIYYNWKSGKAEKCIFCYPRIEAGQPTVCSETCVGRIRYLGVLLYDADRIAEAAATPNDKDLYQAQLDLFLDPFDPAVIKQARADGIPENWLEAARNSPVYKMAVDWKVALPLHPEYRTLPMVWYVPPLSPISAAANAGQLGEVGELPDVKQLRIPVQYLANLLTAGDTVPVVGALERMLAMRAYQRGVHVDGVKNLAVLDQAGLNEAQVQEMYRVMAIANYEDRFVIPTTHREYAENAFNVRGGCGFSFGNGCSEGVTETSLFGSEKKRTIPIKATI
;
A
#
# COMPACT_ATOMS: atom_id res chain seq x y z
N LEU A 1 -11.31 0.19 -10.92
CA LEU A 1 -10.91 0.96 -12.13
C LEU A 1 -12.11 1.77 -12.62
N ILE A 2 -11.95 2.71 -13.58
CA ILE A 2 -13.10 3.29 -14.29
C ILE A 2 -13.20 2.56 -15.63
N ASP A 3 -14.24 1.76 -15.79
CA ASP A 3 -14.55 1.05 -17.03
C ASP A 3 -14.83 2.05 -18.14
N GLN A 4 -13.98 2.06 -19.17
CA GLN A 4 -14.07 3.03 -20.25
C GLN A 4 -15.26 2.76 -21.18
N ASP A 5 -15.79 1.55 -21.27
CA ASP A 5 -16.95 1.23 -22.12
C ASP A 5 -18.27 1.56 -21.42
N LYS A 6 -18.33 1.37 -20.10
CA LYS A 6 -19.51 1.71 -19.28
C LYS A 6 -19.57 3.17 -18.87
N CYS A 7 -18.44 3.89 -18.85
CA CYS A 7 -18.44 5.31 -18.48
C CYS A 7 -19.31 6.14 -19.44
N ARG A 8 -20.26 6.89 -18.86
CA ARG A 8 -21.19 7.79 -19.58
C ARG A 8 -20.88 9.28 -19.40
N GLY A 9 -19.76 9.62 -18.75
CA GLY A 9 -19.35 11.01 -18.61
C GLY A 9 -20.20 11.85 -17.66
N TRP A 10 -20.88 11.24 -16.67
CA TRP A 10 -21.70 11.96 -15.68
C TRP A 10 -20.91 12.89 -14.73
N ARG A 11 -19.59 12.71 -14.64
CA ARG A 11 -18.64 13.54 -13.85
C ARG A 11 -18.85 13.57 -12.33
N MET A 12 -19.88 12.93 -11.80
CA MET A 12 -20.15 12.89 -10.35
C MET A 12 -18.99 12.28 -9.54
N CYS A 13 -18.26 11.32 -10.12
CA CYS A 13 -17.08 10.71 -9.49
C CYS A 13 -15.94 11.71 -9.24
N VAL A 14 -15.80 12.76 -10.06
CA VAL A 14 -14.75 13.78 -9.90
C VAL A 14 -14.98 14.55 -8.59
N SER A 15 -16.22 14.95 -8.34
CA SER A 15 -16.60 15.61 -7.09
C SER A 15 -16.53 14.66 -5.90
N GLY A 16 -17.04 13.42 -6.07
CA GLY A 16 -17.11 12.42 -5.01
C GLY A 16 -15.76 11.93 -4.48
N CYS A 17 -14.69 11.96 -5.28
CA CYS A 17 -13.35 11.61 -4.79
C CYS A 17 -12.81 12.73 -3.88
N PRO A 18 -12.60 12.50 -2.57
CA PRO A 18 -12.13 13.55 -1.67
C PRO A 18 -10.68 13.96 -2.00
N TYR A 19 -9.85 13.01 -2.46
CA TYR A 19 -8.47 13.26 -2.89
C TYR A 19 -8.33 13.89 -4.28
N LYS A 20 -9.44 14.11 -5.01
CA LYS A 20 -9.44 14.65 -6.38
C LYS A 20 -8.48 13.93 -7.33
N LYS A 21 -8.44 12.59 -7.23
CA LYS A 21 -7.61 11.69 -8.06
C LYS A 21 -8.34 11.06 -9.25
N ILE A 22 -9.50 11.61 -9.59
CA ILE A 22 -10.24 11.28 -10.82
C ILE A 22 -10.24 12.54 -11.67
N TYR A 23 -9.80 12.38 -12.92
CA TYR A 23 -9.64 13.48 -13.87
C TYR A 23 -10.59 13.26 -15.03
N TYR A 24 -11.29 14.31 -15.44
CA TYR A 24 -12.18 14.25 -16.59
C TYR A 24 -11.40 14.53 -17.87
N ASN A 25 -11.44 13.59 -18.81
CA ASN A 25 -10.89 13.77 -20.14
C ASN A 25 -11.91 14.55 -21.00
N TRP A 26 -11.60 15.82 -21.25
CA TRP A 26 -12.46 16.73 -22.01
C TRP A 26 -12.61 16.35 -23.48
N LYS A 27 -11.70 15.54 -24.04
CA LYS A 27 -11.76 15.06 -25.42
C LYS A 27 -12.60 13.79 -25.56
N SER A 28 -12.36 12.78 -24.73
CA SER A 28 -13.11 11.52 -24.79
C SER A 28 -14.50 11.62 -24.15
N GLY A 29 -14.72 12.63 -23.31
CA GLY A 29 -15.95 12.81 -22.55
C GLY A 29 -16.07 11.86 -21.35
N LYS A 30 -14.98 11.17 -20.97
CA LYS A 30 -14.97 10.12 -19.93
C LYS A 30 -14.02 10.49 -18.79
N ALA A 31 -14.24 9.88 -17.63
CA ALA A 31 -13.36 10.04 -16.48
C ALA A 31 -12.25 8.98 -16.51
N GLU A 32 -11.05 9.40 -16.13
CA GLU A 32 -9.85 8.58 -16.04
C GLU A 32 -9.22 8.76 -14.64
N LYS A 33 -8.48 7.75 -14.19
CA LYS A 33 -7.81 7.78 -12.88
C LYS A 33 -6.56 6.92 -12.90
N CYS A 34 -5.76 7.03 -11.84
CA CYS A 34 -4.69 6.08 -11.58
C CYS A 34 -5.23 4.63 -11.66
N ILE A 35 -4.60 3.82 -12.50
CA ILE A 35 -4.95 2.41 -12.71
C ILE A 35 -4.05 1.45 -11.91
N PHE A 36 -3.24 1.99 -10.99
CA PHE A 36 -2.25 1.26 -10.19
C PHE A 36 -1.30 0.39 -11.04
N CYS A 37 -1.06 0.79 -12.29
CA CYS A 37 -0.30 0.01 -13.26
C CYS A 37 -0.71 -1.47 -13.30
N TYR A 38 -2.01 -1.79 -13.24
CA TYR A 38 -2.48 -3.18 -13.17
C TYR A 38 -1.84 -4.12 -14.22
N PRO A 39 -1.53 -3.71 -15.48
CA PRO A 39 -0.87 -4.62 -16.42
C PRO A 39 0.54 -5.08 -15.97
N ARG A 40 1.21 -4.26 -15.15
CA ARG A 40 2.52 -4.60 -14.54
C ARG A 40 2.33 -5.40 -13.26
N ILE A 41 1.43 -4.96 -12.39
CA ILE A 41 1.13 -5.64 -11.12
C ILE A 41 0.66 -7.08 -11.38
N GLU A 42 -0.15 -7.31 -12.41
CA GLU A 42 -0.58 -8.66 -12.82
C GLU A 42 0.61 -9.60 -13.11
N ALA A 43 1.73 -9.06 -13.59
CA ALA A 43 2.96 -9.79 -13.87
C ALA A 43 3.97 -9.74 -12.71
N GLY A 44 3.57 -9.33 -11.50
CA GLY A 44 4.46 -9.23 -10.34
C GLY A 44 5.47 -8.07 -10.42
N GLN A 45 5.25 -7.10 -11.32
CA GLN A 45 6.14 -5.95 -11.49
C GLN A 45 5.64 -4.72 -10.72
N PRO A 46 6.54 -3.85 -10.23
CA PRO A 46 6.14 -2.62 -9.57
C PRO A 46 5.42 -1.65 -10.49
N THR A 47 4.64 -0.76 -9.87
CA THR A 47 4.09 0.38 -10.59
C THR A 47 5.22 1.27 -11.13
N VAL A 48 4.97 1.93 -12.26
CA VAL A 48 5.98 2.81 -12.90
C VAL A 48 6.49 3.85 -11.91
N CYS A 49 5.59 4.49 -11.16
CA CYS A 49 5.98 5.54 -10.22
C CYS A 49 6.65 5.01 -8.95
N SER A 50 6.48 3.72 -8.61
CA SER A 50 7.26 3.05 -7.55
C SER A 50 8.67 2.72 -8.03
N GLU A 51 8.80 2.11 -9.19
CA GLU A 51 10.10 1.67 -9.74
C GLU A 51 11.01 2.86 -10.06
N THR A 52 10.47 3.92 -10.64
CA THR A 52 11.24 5.12 -11.02
C THR A 52 11.44 6.11 -9.86
N CYS A 53 11.06 5.73 -8.63
CA CYS A 53 11.22 6.58 -7.47
C CYS A 53 12.70 6.72 -7.09
N VAL A 54 13.32 7.82 -7.55
CA VAL A 54 14.73 8.15 -7.30
C VAL A 54 15.07 8.15 -5.81
N GLY A 55 14.19 8.70 -4.97
CA GLY A 55 14.39 8.76 -3.52
C GLY A 55 14.22 7.42 -2.80
N ARG A 56 13.85 6.35 -3.51
CA ARG A 56 13.66 4.99 -2.97
C ARG A 56 12.64 4.87 -1.82
N ILE A 57 11.72 5.82 -1.70
CA ILE A 57 10.77 5.93 -0.58
C ILE A 57 9.44 5.15 -0.75
N ARG A 58 9.27 4.42 -1.85
CA ARG A 58 8.02 3.72 -2.17
C ARG A 58 8.18 2.22 -1.95
N TYR A 59 7.18 1.64 -1.30
CA TYR A 59 7.10 0.22 -0.96
C TYR A 59 5.79 -0.34 -1.48
N LEU A 60 5.82 -1.57 -1.96
CA LEU A 60 4.65 -2.31 -2.43
C LEU A 60 4.65 -3.68 -1.75
N GLY A 61 3.51 -4.04 -1.19
CA GLY A 61 3.33 -5.27 -0.43
C GLY A 61 1.85 -5.57 -0.28
N VAL A 62 1.52 -6.84 -0.08
CA VAL A 62 0.15 -7.31 0.11
C VAL A 62 -0.33 -6.97 1.51
N LEU A 63 -1.62 -6.65 1.64
CA LEU A 63 -2.34 -6.61 2.90
C LEU A 63 -3.58 -7.50 2.74
N LEU A 64 -3.76 -8.45 3.65
CA LEU A 64 -5.00 -9.20 3.78
C LEU A 64 -5.97 -8.35 4.60
N TYR A 65 -7.23 -8.28 4.19
CA TYR A 65 -8.24 -7.49 4.89
C TYR A 65 -9.60 -8.20 4.88
N ASP A 66 -10.38 -7.98 5.93
CA ASP A 66 -11.76 -8.45 6.02
C ASP A 66 -12.69 -7.48 5.28
N ALA A 67 -13.26 -7.93 4.16
CA ALA A 67 -14.14 -7.12 3.33
C ALA A 67 -15.52 -6.88 3.97
N ASP A 68 -16.00 -7.80 4.81
CA ASP A 68 -17.35 -7.71 5.39
C ASP A 68 -17.44 -6.62 6.46
N ARG A 69 -16.30 -6.29 7.08
CA ARG A 69 -16.19 -5.26 8.13
C ARG A 69 -15.88 -3.87 7.60
N ILE A 70 -15.73 -3.68 6.28
CA ILE A 70 -15.40 -2.38 5.66
C ILE A 70 -16.42 -1.29 6.04
N ALA A 71 -17.71 -1.61 5.93
CA ALA A 71 -18.77 -0.64 6.20
C ALA A 71 -18.80 -0.22 7.67
N GLU A 72 -18.59 -1.17 8.58
CA GLU A 72 -18.49 -0.92 10.02
C GLU A 72 -17.31 0.00 10.33
N ALA A 73 -16.11 -0.34 9.85
CA ALA A 73 -14.91 0.45 10.10
C ALA A 73 -15.03 1.89 9.55
N ALA A 74 -15.53 2.07 8.33
CA ALA A 74 -15.74 3.39 7.73
C ALA A 74 -16.83 4.20 8.44
N ALA A 75 -17.78 3.54 9.11
CA ALA A 75 -18.87 4.16 9.85
C ALA A 75 -18.52 4.51 11.31
N THR A 76 -17.28 4.28 11.75
CA THR A 76 -16.81 4.62 13.10
C THR A 76 -17.20 6.06 13.49
N PRO A 77 -17.87 6.31 14.62
CA PRO A 77 -18.44 7.63 14.91
C PRO A 77 -17.42 8.77 14.99
N ASN A 78 -16.28 8.52 15.63
CA ASN A 78 -15.22 9.50 15.83
C ASN A 78 -14.13 9.35 14.75
N ASP A 79 -13.80 10.45 14.07
CA ASP A 79 -12.84 10.45 12.97
C ASP A 79 -11.43 10.04 13.41
N LYS A 80 -11.05 10.31 14.66
CA LYS A 80 -9.72 9.92 15.20
C LYS A 80 -9.55 8.42 15.36
N ASP A 81 -10.66 7.69 15.50
CA ASP A 81 -10.64 6.24 15.69
C ASP A 81 -10.56 5.49 14.35
N LEU A 82 -10.77 6.17 13.21
CA LEU A 82 -10.75 5.57 11.87
C LEU A 82 -9.40 4.94 11.50
N TYR A 83 -8.29 5.51 11.99
CA TYR A 83 -6.96 4.94 11.78
C TYR A 83 -6.86 3.54 12.39
N GLN A 84 -7.27 3.40 13.67
CA GLN A 84 -7.23 2.12 14.36
C GLN A 84 -8.29 1.17 13.79
N ALA A 85 -9.50 1.65 13.48
CA ALA A 85 -10.54 0.85 12.85
C ALA A 85 -10.09 0.26 11.50
N GLN A 86 -9.30 1.01 10.70
CA GLN A 86 -8.73 0.49 9.47
C GLN A 86 -7.61 -0.54 9.74
N LEU A 87 -6.76 -0.33 10.76
CA LEU A 87 -5.77 -1.33 11.15
C LEU A 87 -6.43 -2.65 11.59
N ASP A 88 -7.55 -2.58 12.31
CA ASP A 88 -8.30 -3.75 12.80
C ASP A 88 -9.01 -4.54 11.67
N LEU A 89 -9.04 -3.99 10.45
CA LEU A 89 -9.44 -4.73 9.25
C LEU A 89 -8.29 -5.54 8.65
N PHE A 90 -7.03 -5.14 8.88
CA PHE A 90 -5.89 -5.84 8.35
C PHE A 90 -5.66 -7.13 9.15
N LEU A 91 -5.55 -8.23 8.42
CA LEU A 91 -5.44 -9.56 8.98
C LEU A 91 -3.99 -9.98 9.08
N ASP A 92 -3.65 -10.68 10.17
CA ASP A 92 -2.31 -11.21 10.39
C ASP A 92 -2.00 -12.34 9.39
N PRO A 93 -1.03 -12.17 8.47
CA PRO A 93 -0.69 -13.19 7.48
C PRO A 93 0.05 -14.40 8.09
N PHE A 94 0.43 -14.36 9.37
CA PHE A 94 1.04 -15.46 10.10
C PHE A 94 0.03 -16.28 10.92
N ASP A 95 -1.19 -15.76 11.14
CA ASP A 95 -2.22 -16.46 11.90
C ASP A 95 -2.76 -17.69 11.11
N PRO A 96 -2.65 -18.91 11.65
CA PRO A 96 -3.19 -20.12 11.02
C PRO A 96 -4.69 -20.02 10.69
N ALA A 97 -5.48 -19.31 11.47
CA ALA A 97 -6.91 -19.11 11.22
C ALA A 97 -7.14 -18.24 9.98
N VAL A 98 -6.42 -17.11 9.86
CA VAL A 98 -6.44 -16.23 8.69
C VAL A 98 -5.97 -16.98 7.45
N ILE A 99 -4.88 -17.74 7.54
CA ILE A 99 -4.35 -18.53 6.41
C ILE A 99 -5.39 -19.55 5.93
N LYS A 100 -6.06 -20.24 6.85
CA LYS A 100 -7.11 -21.21 6.52
C LYS A 100 -8.29 -20.53 5.85
N GLN A 101 -8.74 -19.39 6.37
CA GLN A 101 -9.85 -18.62 5.81
C GLN A 101 -9.50 -18.07 4.42
N ALA A 102 -8.33 -17.46 4.26
CA ALA A 102 -7.88 -16.92 2.98
C ALA A 102 -7.80 -18.00 1.89
N ARG A 103 -7.37 -19.23 2.22
CA ARG A 103 -7.42 -20.37 1.29
C ARG A 103 -8.85 -20.76 0.93
N ALA A 104 -9.78 -20.73 1.89
CA ALA A 104 -11.20 -21.00 1.64
C ALA A 104 -11.82 -19.93 0.72
N ASP A 105 -11.39 -18.68 0.84
CA ASP A 105 -11.81 -17.55 -0.01
C ASP A 105 -11.09 -17.51 -1.37
N GLY A 106 -10.24 -18.49 -1.67
CA GLY A 106 -9.58 -18.65 -2.97
C GLY A 106 -8.32 -17.80 -3.16
N ILE A 107 -7.71 -17.29 -2.09
CA ILE A 107 -6.44 -16.56 -2.17
C ILE A 107 -5.30 -17.53 -2.50
N PRO A 108 -4.54 -17.31 -3.59
CA PRO A 108 -3.43 -18.17 -3.99
C PRO A 108 -2.27 -18.19 -2.98
N GLU A 109 -1.51 -19.29 -2.90
CA GLU A 109 -0.44 -19.44 -1.91
C GLU A 109 0.70 -18.43 -2.09
N ASN A 110 1.03 -18.06 -3.34
CA ASN A 110 2.03 -17.01 -3.61
C ASN A 110 1.60 -15.63 -3.08
N TRP A 111 0.29 -15.34 -3.01
CA TRP A 111 -0.24 -14.13 -2.37
C TRP A 111 -0.10 -14.19 -0.84
N LEU A 112 -0.31 -15.36 -0.23
CA LEU A 112 -0.10 -15.55 1.21
C LEU A 112 1.38 -15.45 1.60
N GLU A 113 2.28 -15.98 0.76
CA GLU A 113 3.72 -15.78 0.91
C GLU A 113 4.13 -14.31 0.78
N ALA A 114 3.60 -13.61 -0.24
CA ALA A 114 3.85 -12.18 -0.42
C ALA A 114 3.29 -11.34 0.74
N ALA A 115 2.16 -11.73 1.33
CA ALA A 115 1.60 -11.06 2.51
C ALA A 115 2.49 -11.21 3.74
N ARG A 116 3.02 -12.42 4.01
CA ARG A 116 3.98 -12.67 5.11
C ARG A 116 5.27 -11.87 4.96
N ASN A 117 5.70 -11.63 3.73
CA ASN A 117 6.91 -10.87 3.43
C ASN A 117 6.64 -9.39 3.13
N SER A 118 5.42 -8.90 3.34
CA SER A 118 4.98 -7.56 2.92
C SER A 118 5.70 -6.44 3.70
N PRO A 119 6.47 -5.56 3.02
CA PRO A 119 7.05 -4.39 3.69
C PRO A 119 5.96 -3.40 4.14
N VAL A 120 4.80 -3.40 3.47
CA VAL A 120 3.67 -2.53 3.81
C VAL A 120 3.02 -2.99 5.12
N TYR A 121 2.83 -4.30 5.31
CA TYR A 121 2.32 -4.85 6.56
C TYR A 121 3.23 -4.49 7.73
N LYS A 122 4.55 -4.69 7.56
CA LYS A 122 5.55 -4.33 8.58
C LYS A 122 5.50 -2.86 8.95
N MET A 123 5.44 -1.96 7.97
CA MET A 123 5.41 -0.52 8.25
C MET A 123 4.10 -0.03 8.88
N ALA A 124 2.96 -0.58 8.46
CA ALA A 124 1.65 -0.12 8.91
C ALA A 124 1.21 -0.79 10.23
N VAL A 125 1.38 -2.11 10.34
CA VAL A 125 0.86 -2.94 11.43
C VAL A 125 1.93 -3.19 12.50
N ASP A 126 3.08 -3.73 12.11
CA ASP A 126 4.09 -4.17 13.09
C ASP A 126 4.83 -2.99 13.74
N TRP A 127 5.39 -2.10 12.91
CA TRP A 127 6.20 -0.97 13.35
C TRP A 127 5.37 0.30 13.59
N LYS A 128 4.12 0.33 13.09
CA LYS A 128 3.22 1.49 13.05
C LYS A 128 3.94 2.81 12.76
N VAL A 129 4.77 2.82 11.72
CA VAL A 129 5.47 4.02 11.22
C VAL A 129 4.77 4.60 10.00
N ALA A 130 3.97 3.81 9.28
CA ALA A 130 3.14 4.29 8.18
C ALA A 130 1.72 4.61 8.69
N LEU A 131 1.17 5.73 8.20
CA LEU A 131 -0.14 6.26 8.57
C LEU A 131 -0.98 6.54 7.31
N PRO A 132 -2.32 6.39 7.36
CA PRO A 132 -3.18 6.68 6.22
C PRO A 132 -3.18 8.17 5.87
N LEU A 133 -3.53 8.52 4.63
CA LEU A 133 -3.72 9.92 4.23
C LEU A 133 -5.17 10.33 4.41
N HIS A 134 -5.45 11.34 5.25
CA HIS A 134 -6.79 11.83 5.56
C HIS A 134 -7.80 10.69 5.85
N PRO A 135 -7.61 9.91 6.93
CA PRO A 135 -8.54 8.84 7.30
C PRO A 135 -9.97 9.34 7.52
N GLU A 136 -10.15 10.60 7.96
CA GLU A 136 -11.45 11.27 8.17
C GLU A 136 -12.34 11.34 6.92
N TYR A 137 -11.79 11.12 5.73
CA TYR A 137 -12.58 10.98 4.51
C TYR A 137 -13.36 9.66 4.42
N ARG A 138 -13.13 8.72 5.34
CA ARG A 138 -13.88 7.45 5.48
C ARG A 138 -13.87 6.57 4.24
N THR A 139 -12.86 6.73 3.38
CA THR A 139 -12.67 5.89 2.19
C THR A 139 -11.74 4.70 2.44
N LEU A 140 -11.20 4.56 3.66
CA LEU A 140 -10.21 3.55 4.05
C LEU A 140 -9.04 3.47 3.04
N PRO A 141 -8.21 4.53 2.92
CA PRO A 141 -7.20 4.63 1.87
C PRO A 141 -6.13 3.53 1.99
N MET A 142 -5.67 3.00 0.86
CA MET A 142 -4.65 1.93 0.81
C MET A 142 -3.26 2.43 0.38
N VAL A 143 -3.04 3.73 0.36
CA VAL A 143 -1.71 4.35 0.17
C VAL A 143 -1.36 5.13 1.42
N TRP A 144 -0.36 4.66 2.14
CA TRP A 144 0.03 5.15 3.46
C TRP A 144 1.39 5.84 3.41
N TYR A 145 1.67 6.68 4.41
CA TYR A 145 2.82 7.57 4.44
C TYR A 145 3.55 7.47 5.78
N VAL A 146 4.88 7.41 5.73
CA VAL A 146 5.72 7.60 6.91
C VAL A 146 5.92 9.10 7.10
N PRO A 147 5.61 9.68 8.28
CA PRO A 147 5.78 11.11 8.51
C PRO A 147 7.26 11.51 8.44
N PRO A 148 7.59 12.67 7.86
CA PRO A 148 8.97 13.10 7.70
C PRO A 148 9.56 13.61 9.02
N LEU A 149 10.80 13.22 9.31
CA LEU A 149 11.62 13.94 10.27
C LEU A 149 11.99 15.32 9.69
N SER A 150 12.23 16.30 10.57
CA SER A 150 12.72 17.62 10.18
C SER A 150 13.89 18.06 11.07
N PRO A 151 14.69 19.06 10.66
CA PRO A 151 15.67 19.65 11.56
C PRO A 151 15.01 20.16 12.83
N ILE A 152 15.77 20.23 13.93
CA ILE A 152 15.32 20.91 15.14
C ILE A 152 15.14 22.41 14.89
N SER A 153 14.21 23.02 15.63
CA SER A 153 13.95 24.46 15.53
C SER A 153 15.20 25.29 15.88
N ALA A 154 15.31 26.48 15.31
CA ALA A 154 16.45 27.38 15.57
C ALA A 154 16.59 27.74 17.06
N ALA A 155 15.48 27.73 17.82
CA ALA A 155 15.47 27.98 19.26
C ALA A 155 16.11 26.84 20.07
N ALA A 156 15.90 25.58 19.69
CA ALA A 156 16.54 24.42 20.34
C ALA A 156 18.05 24.32 20.04
N ASN A 157 18.48 24.78 18.86
CA ASN A 157 19.90 24.83 18.48
C ASN A 157 20.74 25.79 19.34
N ALA A 158 20.13 26.77 20.02
CA ALA A 158 20.83 27.79 20.80
C ALA A 158 21.32 27.29 22.18
N GLY A 159 21.39 25.98 22.41
CA GLY A 159 22.03 25.37 23.59
C GLY A 159 21.07 24.71 24.59
N GLN A 160 19.80 24.52 24.25
CA GLN A 160 18.86 23.73 25.05
C GLN A 160 18.27 22.62 24.18
N LEU A 161 19.08 21.59 23.92
CA LEU A 161 18.55 20.31 23.48
C LEU A 161 17.74 19.75 24.65
N GLY A 162 16.41 19.79 24.53
CA GLY A 162 15.57 19.00 25.41
C GLY A 162 15.65 17.58 24.92
N GLU A 163 16.48 16.76 25.57
CA GLU A 163 16.43 15.32 25.41
C GLU A 163 15.31 14.79 26.29
N VAL A 164 14.43 13.95 25.72
CA VAL A 164 13.51 13.15 26.51
C VAL A 164 14.16 11.78 26.63
N GLY A 165 14.87 11.56 27.73
CA GLY A 165 15.71 10.36 27.88
C GLY A 165 16.90 10.42 26.93
N GLU A 166 17.02 9.43 26.06
CA GLU A 166 18.15 9.26 25.13
C GLU A 166 17.84 9.80 23.71
N LEU A 167 16.62 10.31 23.48
CA LEU A 167 16.16 10.77 22.18
C LEU A 167 15.85 12.28 22.18
N PRO A 168 16.12 12.98 21.04
CA PRO A 168 15.66 14.35 20.88
C PRO A 168 14.13 14.44 21.00
N ASP A 169 13.65 15.46 21.71
CA ASP A 169 12.20 15.70 21.82
C ASP A 169 11.57 15.96 20.45
N VAL A 170 10.63 15.10 20.05
CA VAL A 170 9.87 15.20 18.80
C VAL A 170 9.11 16.53 18.70
N LYS A 171 8.75 17.13 19.85
CA LYS A 171 8.08 18.44 19.88
C LYS A 171 8.98 19.61 19.46
N GLN A 172 10.29 19.42 19.47
CA GLN A 172 11.28 20.43 19.07
C GLN A 172 11.59 20.42 17.57
N LEU A 173 11.04 19.44 16.83
CA LEU A 173 11.14 19.39 15.38
C LEU A 173 10.50 20.62 14.75
N ARG A 174 11.08 21.10 13.64
CA ARG A 174 10.63 22.31 12.95
C ARG A 174 9.22 22.17 12.35
N ILE A 175 8.87 20.99 11.85
CA ILE A 175 7.52 20.72 11.35
C ILE A 175 6.59 20.51 12.55
N PRO A 176 5.52 21.31 12.70
CA PRO A 176 4.57 21.11 13.79
C PRO A 176 3.90 19.74 13.71
N VAL A 177 3.95 18.96 14.79
CA VAL A 177 3.33 17.63 14.84
C VAL A 177 1.83 17.71 14.55
N GLN A 178 1.14 18.77 15.01
CA GLN A 178 -0.28 18.97 14.72
C GLN A 178 -0.58 19.08 13.22
N TYR A 179 0.34 19.67 12.43
CA TYR A 179 0.16 19.75 10.98
C TYR A 179 0.16 18.35 10.34
N LEU A 180 1.10 17.50 10.76
CA LEU A 180 1.16 16.11 10.30
C LEU A 180 -0.05 15.30 10.77
N ALA A 181 -0.51 15.54 12.00
CA ALA A 181 -1.67 14.88 12.55
C ALA A 181 -2.95 15.21 11.76
N ASN A 182 -3.14 16.48 11.40
CA ASN A 182 -4.26 16.90 10.56
C ASN A 182 -4.24 16.25 9.17
N LEU A 183 -3.06 15.83 8.69
CA LEU A 183 -2.90 15.20 7.38
C LEU A 183 -3.06 13.67 7.43
N LEU A 184 -2.62 13.03 8.52
CA LEU A 184 -2.41 11.57 8.55
C LEU A 184 -3.29 10.82 9.56
N THR A 185 -3.84 11.52 10.56
CA THR A 185 -4.47 10.87 11.73
C THR A 185 -5.68 11.65 12.24
N ALA A 186 -6.39 12.36 11.35
CA ALA A 186 -7.58 13.17 11.70
C ALA A 186 -7.34 14.15 12.87
N GLY A 187 -6.11 14.68 12.99
CA GLY A 187 -5.70 15.62 14.02
C GLY A 187 -5.25 14.99 15.34
N ASP A 188 -5.20 13.67 15.46
CA ASP A 188 -4.59 12.99 16.61
C ASP A 188 -3.05 12.95 16.50
N THR A 189 -2.36 13.63 17.41
CA THR A 189 -0.89 13.67 17.40
C THR A 189 -0.24 12.39 17.89
N VAL A 190 -0.94 11.54 18.65
CA VAL A 190 -0.33 10.38 19.33
C VAL A 190 0.31 9.40 18.35
N PRO A 191 -0.36 8.94 17.27
CA PRO A 191 0.27 8.00 16.34
C PRO A 191 1.42 8.64 15.54
N VAL A 192 1.35 9.93 15.25
CA VAL A 192 2.42 10.66 14.55
C VAL A 192 3.67 10.75 15.43
N VAL A 193 3.52 11.10 16.71
CA VAL A 193 4.65 11.14 17.66
C VAL A 193 5.29 9.76 17.77
N GLY A 194 4.48 8.71 17.98
CA GLY A 194 5.00 7.35 18.07
C GLY A 194 5.77 6.90 16.82
N ALA A 195 5.28 7.23 15.62
CA ALA A 195 5.99 6.95 14.36
C ALA A 195 7.33 7.70 14.27
N LEU A 196 7.37 8.98 14.65
CA LEU A 196 8.59 9.80 14.61
C LEU A 196 9.61 9.35 15.67
N GLU A 197 9.16 9.01 16.89
CA GLU A 197 10.01 8.47 17.96
C GLU A 197 10.67 7.16 17.55
N ARG A 198 9.93 6.23 16.93
CA ARG A 198 10.48 4.98 16.39
C ARG A 198 11.54 5.22 15.32
N MET A 199 11.34 6.20 14.44
CA MET A 199 12.33 6.58 13.43
C MET A 199 13.59 7.21 14.05
N LEU A 200 13.44 8.01 15.11
CA LEU A 200 14.57 8.56 15.85
C LEU A 200 15.31 7.47 16.64
N ALA A 201 14.59 6.54 17.27
CA ALA A 201 15.14 5.39 17.98
C ALA A 201 16.01 4.53 17.07
N MET A 202 15.52 4.21 15.87
CA MET A 202 16.32 3.50 14.86
C MET A 202 17.61 4.26 14.52
N ARG A 203 17.54 5.58 14.33
CA ARG A 203 18.74 6.40 14.02
C ARG A 203 19.73 6.45 15.18
N ALA A 204 19.25 6.62 16.40
CA ALA A 204 20.09 6.66 17.60
C ALA A 204 20.77 5.31 17.84
N TYR A 205 20.01 4.22 17.75
CA TYR A 205 20.54 2.86 17.88
C TYR A 205 21.62 2.58 16.83
N GLN A 206 21.33 2.84 15.55
CA GLN A 206 22.29 2.56 14.48
C GLN A 206 23.54 3.44 14.56
N ARG A 207 23.41 4.68 15.07
CA ARG A 207 24.58 5.51 15.38
C ARG A 207 25.43 4.88 16.48
N GLY A 208 24.84 4.47 17.60
CA GLY A 208 25.57 3.83 18.70
C GLY A 208 26.33 2.59 18.23
N VAL A 209 25.71 1.77 17.40
CA VAL A 209 26.34 0.56 16.83
C VAL A 209 27.50 0.90 15.89
N HIS A 210 27.33 1.86 14.98
CA HIS A 210 28.33 2.12 13.91
C HIS A 210 29.42 3.11 14.29
N VAL A 211 29.15 4.04 15.21
CA VAL A 211 30.08 5.10 15.61
C VAL A 211 30.73 4.77 16.94
N ASP A 212 29.91 4.49 17.95
CA ASP A 212 30.38 4.34 19.33
C ASP A 212 30.74 2.89 19.66
N GLY A 213 30.33 1.93 18.82
CA GLY A 213 30.55 0.50 19.02
C GLY A 213 29.71 -0.10 20.16
N VAL A 214 28.65 0.59 20.59
CA VAL A 214 27.82 0.20 21.74
C VAL A 214 26.37 -0.01 21.29
N LYS A 215 25.78 -1.12 21.73
CA LYS A 215 24.35 -1.38 21.57
C LYS A 215 23.56 -0.69 22.68
N ASN A 216 23.10 0.52 22.44
CA ASN A 216 22.23 1.24 23.38
C ASN A 216 20.79 0.71 23.24
N LEU A 217 20.40 -0.27 24.05
CA LEU A 217 19.04 -0.84 24.02
C LEU A 217 17.98 0.09 24.65
N ALA A 218 18.40 1.06 25.49
CA ALA A 218 17.47 1.95 26.18
C ALA A 218 16.64 2.82 25.21
N VAL A 219 17.23 3.25 24.08
CA VAL A 219 16.51 3.99 23.03
C VAL A 219 15.42 3.15 22.36
N LEU A 220 15.59 1.82 22.31
CA LEU A 220 14.64 0.91 21.71
C LEU A 220 13.48 0.63 22.67
N ASP A 221 13.80 0.38 23.94
CA ASP A 221 12.81 0.19 25.00
C ASP A 221 11.90 1.42 25.13
N GLN A 222 12.46 2.63 25.04
CA GLN A 222 11.71 3.89 25.07
C GLN A 222 10.69 3.99 23.91
N ALA A 223 11.02 3.47 22.73
CA ALA A 223 10.13 3.51 21.55
C ALA A 223 9.25 2.26 21.40
N GLY A 224 9.34 1.31 22.34
CA GLY A 224 8.63 0.04 22.30
C GLY A 224 9.06 -0.85 21.13
N LEU A 225 10.35 -0.81 20.77
CA LEU A 225 10.95 -1.62 19.71
C LEU A 225 11.94 -2.62 20.32
N ASN A 226 12.11 -3.77 19.69
CA ASN A 226 13.19 -4.69 20.00
C ASN A 226 14.33 -4.61 18.96
N GLU A 227 15.50 -5.20 19.29
CA GLU A 227 16.67 -5.18 18.40
C GLU A 227 16.37 -5.77 17.02
N ALA A 228 15.64 -6.90 16.96
CA ALA A 228 15.32 -7.55 15.69
C ALA A 228 14.45 -6.66 14.79
N GLN A 229 13.44 -6.00 15.36
CA GLN A 229 12.58 -5.04 14.67
C GLN A 229 13.40 -3.88 14.11
N VAL A 230 14.31 -3.30 14.90
CA VAL A 230 15.10 -2.14 14.46
C VAL A 230 16.12 -2.52 13.38
N GLN A 231 16.72 -3.71 13.46
CA GLN A 231 17.59 -4.20 12.40
C GLN A 231 16.81 -4.45 11.11
N GLU A 232 15.60 -4.98 11.20
CA GLU A 232 14.73 -5.17 10.04
C GLU A 232 14.24 -3.84 9.46
N MET A 233 13.83 -2.88 10.30
CA MET A 233 13.50 -1.52 9.89
C MET A 233 14.68 -0.89 9.15
N TYR A 234 15.91 -1.03 9.66
CA TYR A 234 17.11 -0.51 9.01
C TYR A 234 17.37 -1.19 7.66
N ARG A 235 17.23 -2.52 7.57
CA ARG A 235 17.33 -3.25 6.30
C ARG A 235 16.31 -2.76 5.28
N VAL A 236 15.03 -2.68 5.66
CA VAL A 236 13.94 -2.34 4.74
C VAL A 236 13.95 -0.85 4.39
N MET A 237 14.21 0.04 5.35
CA MET A 237 14.05 1.50 5.16
C MET A 237 15.34 2.22 4.78
N ALA A 238 16.52 1.75 5.24
CA ALA A 238 17.80 2.41 4.99
C ALA A 238 18.58 1.74 3.84
N ILE A 239 18.76 0.42 3.88
CA ILE A 239 19.41 -0.33 2.77
C ILE A 239 18.44 -0.38 1.58
N ALA A 240 17.19 -0.74 1.87
CA ALA A 240 16.05 -0.63 0.98
C ALA A 240 16.26 -1.32 -0.39
N ASN A 241 16.79 -2.54 -0.38
CA ASN A 241 17.02 -3.33 -1.59
C ASN A 241 15.75 -3.47 -2.45
N TYR A 242 15.91 -3.75 -3.74
CA TYR A 242 14.77 -3.76 -4.67
C TYR A 242 13.71 -4.79 -4.25
N GLU A 243 14.16 -6.00 -3.91
CA GLU A 243 13.36 -7.13 -3.44
C GLU A 243 12.69 -6.89 -2.07
N ASP A 244 13.32 -6.10 -1.20
CA ASP A 244 12.75 -5.74 0.11
C ASP A 244 11.68 -4.63 -0.04
N ARG A 245 11.75 -3.80 -1.09
CA ARG A 245 10.80 -2.72 -1.33
C ARG A 245 9.55 -3.17 -2.07
N PHE A 246 9.68 -4.12 -2.99
CA PHE A 246 8.61 -4.52 -3.90
C PHE A 246 8.35 -6.01 -3.79
N VAL A 247 7.39 -6.37 -2.94
CA VAL A 247 6.92 -7.74 -2.75
C VAL A 247 5.54 -7.86 -3.40
N ILE A 248 5.53 -8.20 -4.68
CA ILE A 248 4.34 -8.16 -5.54
C ILE A 248 4.13 -9.56 -6.12
N PRO A 249 3.07 -10.28 -5.71
CA PRO A 249 2.78 -11.58 -6.28
C PRO A 249 2.23 -11.41 -7.71
N THR A 250 2.39 -12.43 -8.54
CA THR A 250 1.74 -12.49 -9.85
C THR A 250 0.24 -12.73 -9.68
N THR A 251 -0.56 -12.10 -10.55
CA THR A 251 -1.99 -12.38 -10.64
C THR A 251 -2.21 -13.57 -11.56
N HIS A 252 -2.92 -14.57 -11.06
CA HIS A 252 -3.22 -15.78 -11.82
C HIS A 252 -4.43 -15.58 -12.75
N ARG A 253 -4.21 -14.93 -13.91
CA ARG A 253 -5.26 -14.70 -14.92
C ARG A 253 -5.82 -15.99 -15.53
N GLU A 254 -5.05 -17.08 -15.46
CA GLU A 254 -5.42 -18.39 -15.97
C GLU A 254 -6.63 -19.02 -15.27
N TYR A 255 -7.00 -18.58 -14.05
CA TYR A 255 -8.18 -19.09 -13.37
C TYR A 255 -9.49 -18.54 -13.96
N ALA A 256 -9.46 -17.35 -14.57
CA ALA A 256 -10.64 -16.67 -15.07
C ALA A 256 -10.74 -16.68 -16.61
N GLU A 257 -9.62 -16.84 -17.31
CA GLU A 257 -9.54 -16.76 -18.77
C GLU A 257 -8.85 -18.00 -19.36
N ASN A 258 -9.19 -18.36 -20.61
CA ASN A 258 -8.41 -19.36 -21.35
C ASN A 258 -7.07 -18.75 -21.77
N ALA A 259 -6.09 -18.82 -20.87
CA ALA A 259 -4.77 -18.22 -21.05
C ALA A 259 -4.05 -18.71 -22.32
N PHE A 260 -4.29 -19.95 -22.77
CA PHE A 260 -3.70 -20.47 -24.00
C PHE A 260 -4.25 -19.76 -25.24
N ASN A 261 -5.57 -19.56 -25.30
CA ASN A 261 -6.22 -18.80 -26.37
C ASN A 261 -5.75 -17.33 -26.36
N VAL A 262 -5.80 -16.69 -25.18
CA VAL A 262 -5.37 -15.29 -25.01
C VAL A 262 -3.90 -15.13 -25.42
N ARG A 263 -3.00 -16.04 -25.06
CA ARG A 263 -1.58 -15.99 -25.48
C ARG A 263 -1.42 -16.06 -27.01
N GLY A 264 -2.25 -16.82 -27.71
CA GLY A 264 -2.16 -17.00 -29.16
C GLY A 264 -2.84 -15.90 -29.98
N GLY A 265 -3.84 -15.21 -29.41
CA GLY A 265 -4.65 -14.22 -30.13
C GLY A 265 -4.56 -12.78 -29.60
N CYS A 266 -4.09 -12.57 -28.37
CA CYS A 266 -4.08 -11.24 -27.76
C CYS A 266 -2.98 -10.35 -28.36
N GLY A 267 -3.36 -9.15 -28.83
CA GLY A 267 -2.48 -8.19 -29.50
C GLY A 267 -2.83 -7.94 -30.97
N PHE A 268 -3.62 -8.82 -31.60
CA PHE A 268 -4.14 -8.61 -32.95
C PHE A 268 -5.45 -7.81 -32.91
N SER A 269 -5.36 -6.48 -32.90
CA SER A 269 -6.49 -5.55 -32.79
C SER A 269 -7.24 -5.30 -34.11
N PHE A 270 -7.33 -6.30 -35.00
CA PHE A 270 -8.10 -6.22 -36.26
C PHE A 270 -9.63 -6.18 -36.01
N GLY A 271 -10.07 -6.35 -34.76
CA GLY A 271 -11.46 -6.31 -34.28
C GLY A 271 -11.51 -6.59 -32.76
N ASN A 272 -12.64 -7.08 -32.24
CA ASN A 272 -12.79 -7.48 -30.82
C ASN A 272 -12.08 -8.81 -30.45
N GLY A 273 -10.99 -9.18 -31.12
CA GLY A 273 -10.38 -10.51 -31.01
C GLY A 273 -9.87 -10.89 -29.61
N CYS A 274 -9.63 -9.91 -28.74
CA CYS A 274 -9.19 -10.12 -27.35
C CYS A 274 -10.26 -9.68 -26.32
N SER A 275 -11.40 -9.19 -26.80
CA SER A 275 -12.54 -8.79 -25.99
C SER A 275 -13.63 -9.80 -26.26
N GLU A 276 -13.62 -10.90 -25.50
CA GLU A 276 -14.73 -11.83 -25.48
C GLU A 276 -15.90 -11.09 -24.84
N GLY A 277 -16.74 -10.46 -25.66
CA GLY A 277 -18.02 -9.94 -25.22
C GLY A 277 -18.78 -11.05 -24.46
N VAL A 278 -19.61 -10.65 -23.50
CA VAL A 278 -20.28 -11.61 -22.61
C VAL A 278 -21.35 -12.45 -23.34
N THR A 279 -21.74 -12.04 -24.54
CA THR A 279 -22.81 -12.65 -25.34
C THR A 279 -22.25 -13.42 -26.53
N GLU A 280 -22.76 -14.63 -26.76
CA GLU A 280 -22.37 -15.48 -27.90
C GLU A 280 -22.71 -14.85 -29.26
N THR A 281 -23.77 -14.03 -29.29
CA THR A 281 -24.27 -13.39 -30.50
C THR A 281 -23.65 -12.02 -30.73
N SER A 282 -23.23 -11.75 -31.97
CA SER A 282 -22.77 -10.45 -32.44
C SER A 282 -23.65 -9.96 -33.59
N LEU A 283 -23.97 -8.66 -33.62
CA LEU A 283 -24.74 -8.03 -34.72
C LEU A 283 -24.05 -8.14 -36.08
N PHE A 284 -22.71 -8.27 -36.09
CA PHE A 284 -21.91 -8.35 -37.32
C PHE A 284 -21.51 -9.78 -37.68
N GLY A 285 -22.01 -10.78 -36.93
CA GLY A 285 -21.49 -12.14 -36.94
C GLY A 285 -20.16 -12.22 -36.18
N SER A 286 -20.02 -13.21 -35.32
CA SER A 286 -18.75 -13.54 -34.66
C SER A 286 -18.28 -14.90 -35.16
N GLU A 287 -16.98 -15.04 -35.42
CA GLU A 287 -16.41 -16.40 -35.48
C GLU A 287 -16.65 -17.05 -34.11
N LYS A 288 -17.24 -18.25 -34.10
CA LYS A 288 -17.35 -19.07 -32.88
C LYS A 288 -15.97 -19.14 -32.22
N LYS A 289 -15.94 -19.14 -30.88
CA LYS A 289 -14.74 -19.40 -30.08
C LYS A 289 -13.88 -20.44 -30.80
N ARG A 290 -12.71 -20.03 -31.30
CA ARG A 290 -11.72 -20.93 -31.91
C ARG A 290 -11.15 -21.81 -30.81
N THR A 291 -11.94 -22.76 -30.33
CA THR A 291 -11.44 -23.97 -29.70
C THR A 291 -10.74 -24.69 -30.85
N ILE A 292 -9.41 -24.62 -30.94
CA ILE A 292 -8.65 -25.53 -31.79
C ILE A 292 -8.96 -26.91 -31.21
N PRO A 293 -9.74 -27.77 -31.89
CA PRO A 293 -9.91 -29.12 -31.42
C PRO A 293 -8.55 -29.77 -31.68
N ILE A 294 -7.77 -29.97 -30.63
CA ILE A 294 -6.68 -30.93 -30.69
C ILE A 294 -7.41 -32.26 -30.92
N LYS A 295 -7.46 -32.72 -32.18
CA LYS A 295 -7.71 -34.13 -32.44
C LYS A 295 -6.54 -34.84 -31.79
N ALA A 296 -6.73 -35.32 -30.57
CA ALA A 296 -5.89 -36.35 -30.00
C ALA A 296 -6.13 -37.59 -30.88
N THR A 297 -5.34 -37.72 -31.95
CA THR A 297 -5.14 -39.01 -32.59
C THR A 297 -4.47 -39.90 -31.56
N ILE A 298 -5.20 -40.97 -31.21
CA ILE A 298 -4.78 -42.08 -30.36
C ILE A 298 -3.42 -42.61 -30.80
#